data_AF-A0AAV1A071-F1
#
_entry.id   AF-A0AAV1A071-F1
#
_cell.length_a   1.000
_cell.length_b   1.000
_cell.length_c   1.000
_cell.angle_alpha   90.00
_cell.angle_beta   90.00
_cell.angle_gamma   90.00
#
_symmetry.space_group_name_H-M   'P 1'
#
loop_
_entity.id
_entity.type
_entity.pdbx_description
1 polymer ?
#
loop_
_entity_poly.entity_id
_entity_poly.type
_entity_poly.pdbx_seq_one_letter_code
_entity_poly.pdbx_strand_id
1 'polypeptide(L)'
;MSSSNDLRSQAENIFNLCKQTYPDSLILKLTQLLHTSPNPETRTMSIILLRRHLTRHHDDSFIYPHLTASTQSTLCSLLLSSLHQEPIKSIAKKLCDTVSEPASALLSEDLASWPDLLPLLFQLFTSPDARLQEISLLVFAQLDHYIGETLIPQLSTLHSVFLRSLSAATSSSDVRIAALAASINFVQCLSNPSDRDSIGGVKNIVQWVVA
;
A
#
# COMPACT_ATOMS: atom_id res chain seq x y z
N MET A 1 3.85 0.04 -25.82
CA MET A 1 5.06 0.92 -25.80
C MET A 1 5.46 1.35 -27.22
N SER A 2 5.53 2.64 -27.56
CA SER A 2 5.91 3.12 -28.90
C SER A 2 7.41 3.01 -29.16
N SER A 3 7.82 2.49 -30.33
CA SER A 3 9.22 2.19 -30.70
C SER A 3 10.06 3.39 -31.19
N SER A 4 9.48 4.60 -31.23
CA SER A 4 10.21 5.82 -31.62
C SER A 4 10.71 6.57 -30.38
N ASN A 5 12.03 6.67 -30.24
CA ASN A 5 12.68 7.42 -29.16
C ASN A 5 12.27 8.90 -29.14
N ASP A 6 11.96 9.47 -30.31
CA ASP A 6 11.54 10.88 -30.44
C ASP A 6 10.12 11.10 -29.90
N LEU A 7 9.22 10.14 -30.10
CA LEU A 7 7.86 10.22 -29.51
C LEU A 7 7.92 10.07 -27.99
N ARG A 8 8.84 9.23 -27.47
CA ARG A 8 9.05 9.09 -26.02
C ARG A 8 9.61 10.38 -25.41
N SER A 9 10.61 10.99 -26.03
CA SER A 9 11.21 12.24 -25.52
C SER A 9 10.21 13.41 -25.56
N GLN A 10 9.40 13.50 -26.62
CA GLN A 10 8.31 14.49 -26.70
C GLN A 10 7.26 14.27 -25.60
N ALA A 11 6.82 13.02 -25.38
CA ALA A 11 5.87 12.70 -24.33
C ALA A 11 6.40 13.02 -22.92
N GLU A 12 7.68 12.73 -22.66
CA GLU A 12 8.35 13.07 -21.40
C GLU A 12 8.44 14.58 -21.19
N ASN A 13 8.74 15.36 -22.24
CA ASN A 13 8.76 16.83 -22.15
C ASN A 13 7.38 17.41 -21.85
N ILE A 14 6.32 16.93 -22.51
CA ILE A 14 4.95 17.35 -22.22
C ILE A 14 4.57 16.99 -20.79
N PHE A 15 4.93 15.79 -20.34
CA PHE A 15 4.68 15.34 -18.98
C PHE A 15 5.37 16.25 -17.94
N ASN A 16 6.64 16.58 -18.15
CA ASN A 16 7.39 17.48 -17.27
C ASN A 16 6.80 18.90 -17.24
N LEU A 17 6.33 19.40 -18.39
CA LEU A 17 5.66 20.70 -18.47
C LEU A 17 4.33 20.67 -17.71
N CYS A 18 3.50 19.64 -17.90
CA CYS A 18 2.27 19.47 -17.14
C CYS A 18 2.52 19.33 -15.63
N LYS A 19 3.60 18.66 -15.21
CA LYS A 19 3.99 18.55 -13.79
C LYS A 19 4.26 19.94 -13.19
N GLN A 20 4.90 20.84 -13.95
CA GLN A 20 5.22 22.19 -13.48
C GLN A 20 4.00 23.12 -13.51
N THR A 21 3.16 23.04 -14.55
CA THR A 21 2.05 23.98 -14.74
C THR A 21 0.75 23.54 -14.08
N TYR A 22 0.47 22.23 -14.05
CA TYR A 22 -0.80 21.66 -13.57
C TYR A 22 -0.61 20.34 -12.80
N PRO A 23 0.11 20.35 -11.66
CA PRO A 23 0.43 19.14 -10.90
C PRO A 23 -0.81 18.36 -10.44
N ASP A 24 -1.86 19.05 -9.96
CA ASP A 24 -3.10 18.42 -9.51
C ASP A 24 -3.80 17.65 -10.64
N SER A 25 -3.96 18.28 -11.80
CA SER A 25 -4.64 17.68 -12.95
C SER A 25 -3.87 16.49 -13.50
N LEU A 26 -2.54 16.54 -13.48
CA LEU A 26 -1.69 15.44 -13.92
C LEU A 26 -1.88 14.23 -13.01
N ILE A 27 -1.83 14.43 -11.69
CA ILE A 27 -1.96 13.35 -10.72
C ILE A 27 -3.35 12.72 -10.78
N LEU A 28 -4.41 13.52 -10.82
CA LEU A 28 -5.78 13.00 -10.95
C LEU A 28 -5.96 12.19 -12.23
N LYS A 29 -5.42 12.66 -13.37
CA LYS A 29 -5.50 11.92 -14.63
C LYS A 29 -4.73 10.59 -14.58
N LEU A 30 -3.54 10.55 -13.98
CA LEU A 30 -2.79 9.31 -13.81
C LEU A 30 -3.57 8.30 -12.95
N THR A 31 -4.16 8.76 -11.85
CA THR A 31 -4.96 7.92 -10.96
C THR A 31 -6.26 7.45 -11.65
N GLN A 32 -6.91 8.29 -12.45
CA GLN A 32 -8.05 7.90 -13.28
C GLN A 32 -7.67 6.85 -14.34
N LEU A 33 -6.52 7.01 -15.00
CA LEU A 33 -6.02 6.03 -15.97
C LEU A 33 -5.72 4.69 -15.30
N LEU A 34 -5.15 4.70 -14.10
CA LEU A 34 -4.98 3.50 -13.29
C LEU A 34 -6.34 2.84 -13.01
N HIS A 35 -7.36 3.61 -12.62
CA HIS A 35 -8.66 3.07 -12.22
C HIS A 35 -9.51 2.56 -13.39
N THR A 36 -9.50 3.27 -14.53
CA THR A 36 -10.48 3.06 -15.61
C THR A 36 -9.91 2.40 -16.86
N SER A 37 -8.59 2.36 -17.03
CA SER A 37 -7.99 1.86 -18.28
C SER A 37 -8.19 0.35 -18.40
N PRO A 38 -8.76 -0.14 -19.54
CA PRO A 38 -8.84 -1.57 -19.81
C PRO A 38 -7.46 -2.18 -20.10
N ASN A 39 -6.49 -1.37 -20.57
CA ASN A 39 -5.15 -1.82 -20.90
C ASN A 39 -4.26 -1.95 -19.65
N PRO A 40 -3.75 -3.16 -19.33
CA PRO A 40 -2.85 -3.38 -18.19
C PRO A 40 -1.50 -2.67 -18.31
N GLU A 41 -0.98 -2.44 -19.51
CA GLU A 41 0.27 -1.68 -19.71
C GLU A 41 0.10 -0.22 -19.26
N THR A 42 -1.03 0.40 -19.61
CA THR A 42 -1.37 1.76 -19.20
C THR A 42 -1.53 1.85 -17.69
N ARG A 43 -2.24 0.90 -17.05
CA ARG A 43 -2.36 0.86 -15.58
C ARG A 43 -1.00 0.73 -14.91
N THR A 44 -0.16 -0.17 -15.41
CA THR A 44 1.20 -0.35 -14.90
C THR A 44 2.05 0.91 -15.02
N MET A 45 2.01 1.58 -16.18
CA MET A 45 2.75 2.82 -16.41
C MET A 45 2.24 3.95 -15.49
N SER A 46 0.92 4.09 -15.33
CA SER A 46 0.33 5.06 -14.39
C SER A 46 0.82 4.81 -12.97
N ILE A 47 0.87 3.56 -12.50
CA ILE A 47 1.38 3.23 -11.15
C ILE A 47 2.85 3.61 -11.02
N ILE A 48 3.68 3.30 -12.03
CA ILE A 48 5.11 3.61 -11.98
C ILE A 48 5.34 5.13 -11.90
N LEU A 49 4.59 5.91 -12.69
CA LEU A 49 4.67 7.37 -12.67
C LEU A 49 4.15 7.93 -11.34
N LEU A 50 3.01 7.44 -10.85
CA LEU A 50 2.46 7.83 -9.55
C LEU A 50 3.48 7.56 -8.45
N ARG A 51 4.03 6.35 -8.36
CA ARG A 51 5.06 5.99 -7.37
C ARG A 51 6.23 6.96 -7.42
N ARG A 52 6.79 7.23 -8.62
CA ARG A 52 7.91 8.18 -8.77
C ARG A 52 7.63 9.58 -8.22
N HIS A 53 6.36 10.02 -8.23
CA HIS A 53 5.96 11.35 -7.80
C HIS A 53 5.37 11.42 -6.39
N LEU A 54 4.96 10.29 -5.85
CA LEU A 54 4.46 10.11 -4.49
C LEU A 54 5.53 9.59 -3.52
N THR A 55 6.67 9.11 -4.02
CA THR A 55 7.84 8.71 -3.21
C THR A 55 8.71 9.90 -2.86
N ARG A 56 9.07 9.99 -1.58
CA ARG A 56 10.03 10.99 -1.07
C ARG A 56 11.45 10.56 -1.43
N HIS A 57 11.81 10.66 -2.70
CA HIS A 57 13.19 10.51 -3.13
C HIS A 57 14.01 11.78 -2.80
N HIS A 58 15.34 11.66 -2.75
CA HIS A 58 16.28 12.79 -2.62
C HIS A 58 16.27 13.79 -3.80
N ASP A 59 15.27 13.72 -4.67
CA ASP A 59 15.13 14.53 -5.88
C ASP A 59 13.82 15.34 -5.79
N ASP A 60 13.74 16.48 -6.49
CA ASP A 60 12.60 17.44 -6.49
C ASP A 60 11.32 16.88 -7.17
N SER A 61 11.13 15.56 -7.09
CA SER A 61 10.05 14.81 -7.72
C SER A 61 8.86 14.57 -6.81
N PHE A 62 8.99 14.81 -5.51
CA PHE A 62 7.92 14.63 -4.52
C PHE A 62 6.91 15.78 -4.59
N ILE A 63 5.80 15.56 -5.29
CA ILE A 63 4.78 16.59 -5.53
C ILE A 63 3.62 16.54 -4.55
N TYR A 64 3.49 15.45 -3.78
CA TYR A 64 2.34 15.23 -2.89
C TYR A 64 2.03 16.41 -1.94
N PRO A 65 3.00 17.03 -1.24
CA PRO A 65 2.74 18.16 -0.34
C PRO A 65 2.30 19.44 -1.07
N HIS A 66 2.59 19.55 -2.36
CA HIS A 66 2.24 20.70 -3.19
C HIS A 66 0.84 20.58 -3.81
N LEU A 67 0.20 19.43 -3.67
CA LEU A 67 -1.16 19.19 -4.17
C LEU A 67 -2.19 19.84 -3.25
N THR A 68 -3.35 20.20 -3.80
CA THR A 68 -4.46 20.67 -2.97
C THR A 68 -5.02 19.54 -2.10
N ALA A 69 -5.58 19.88 -0.92
CA ALA A 69 -6.21 18.90 -0.02
C ALA A 69 -7.33 18.10 -0.71
N SER A 70 -8.08 18.72 -1.62
CA SER A 70 -9.11 18.04 -2.43
C SER A 70 -8.50 17.01 -3.38
N THR A 71 -7.39 17.34 -4.04
CA THR A 71 -6.64 16.40 -4.89
C THR A 71 -6.10 15.23 -4.09
N GLN A 72 -5.49 15.50 -2.94
CA GLN A 72 -4.94 14.46 -2.05
C GLN A 72 -6.03 13.49 -1.60
N SER A 73 -7.16 13.99 -1.10
CA SER A 73 -8.30 13.16 -0.70
C SER A 73 -8.82 12.30 -1.85
N THR A 74 -9.01 12.90 -3.04
CA THR A 74 -9.48 12.17 -4.23
C THR A 74 -8.48 11.09 -4.66
N LEU A 75 -7.19 11.40 -4.64
CA LEU A 75 -6.13 10.44 -4.95
C LEU A 75 -6.17 9.26 -3.98
N CYS A 76 -6.22 9.53 -2.68
CA CYS A 76 -6.30 8.51 -1.65
C CYS A 76 -7.51 7.59 -1.87
N SER A 77 -8.72 8.16 -2.05
CA SER A 77 -9.93 7.36 -2.29
C SER A 77 -9.83 6.51 -3.56
N LEU A 78 -9.28 7.04 -4.65
CA LEU A 78 -9.14 6.29 -5.91
C LEU A 78 -8.07 5.19 -5.81
N LEU A 79 -6.96 5.42 -5.09
CA LEU A 79 -5.95 4.39 -4.85
C LEU A 79 -6.52 3.23 -4.04
N LEU A 80 -7.26 3.53 -2.97
CA LEU A 80 -7.97 2.55 -2.15
C LEU A 80 -9.00 1.75 -2.97
N SER A 81 -9.78 2.43 -3.82
CA SER A 81 -10.73 1.78 -4.72
C SER A 81 -10.02 0.87 -5.74
N SER A 82 -8.87 1.30 -6.25
CA SER A 82 -8.07 0.53 -7.22
C SER A 82 -7.46 -0.73 -6.59
N LEU A 83 -7.11 -0.71 -5.30
CA LEU A 83 -6.66 -1.92 -4.57
C LEU A 83 -7.75 -3.00 -4.55
N HIS A 84 -9.01 -2.60 -4.40
CA HIS A 84 -10.13 -3.53 -4.38
C HIS A 84 -10.36 -4.16 -5.76
N GLN A 85 -10.34 -3.32 -6.81
CA GLN A 85 -10.78 -3.69 -8.16
C GLN A 85 -9.71 -4.37 -9.01
N GLU A 86 -8.41 -4.13 -8.77
CA GLU A 86 -7.36 -4.60 -9.69
C GLU A 86 -7.26 -6.14 -9.73
N PRO A 87 -7.58 -6.79 -10.87
CA PRO A 87 -7.60 -8.25 -10.94
C PRO A 87 -6.20 -8.85 -11.12
N ILE A 88 -5.24 -8.07 -11.63
CA ILE A 88 -3.91 -8.57 -11.97
C ILE A 88 -2.99 -8.45 -10.75
N LYS A 89 -2.58 -9.60 -10.20
CA LYS A 89 -1.72 -9.69 -9.01
C LYS A 89 -0.42 -8.87 -9.11
N SER A 90 0.25 -8.85 -10.27
CA SER A 90 1.48 -8.08 -10.46
C SER A 90 1.27 -6.57 -10.39
N ILE A 91 0.12 -6.09 -10.88
CA ILE A 91 -0.28 -4.68 -10.83
C ILE A 91 -0.72 -4.32 -9.42
N ALA A 92 -1.51 -5.19 -8.77
CA ALA A 92 -1.94 -5.00 -7.40
C ALA A 92 -0.75 -4.88 -6.42
N LYS A 93 0.30 -5.70 -6.57
CA LYS A 93 1.53 -5.56 -5.75
C LYS A 93 2.22 -4.22 -5.96
N LYS A 94 2.32 -3.73 -7.20
CA LYS A 94 2.87 -2.40 -7.47
C LYS A 94 2.00 -1.29 -6.88
N LEU A 95 0.68 -1.51 -6.85
CA LEU A 95 -0.26 -0.57 -6.23
C LEU A 95 -0.10 -0.55 -4.71
N CYS A 96 0.10 -1.71 -4.05
CA CYS A 96 0.45 -1.77 -2.63
C CYS A 96 1.64 -0.85 -2.32
N ASP A 97 2.75 -1.03 -3.05
CA ASP A 97 3.95 -0.20 -2.86
C ASP A 97 3.66 1.29 -3.06
N THR A 98 2.78 1.62 -4.01
CA THR A 98 2.44 3.01 -4.35
C THR A 98 1.50 3.64 -3.33
N VAL A 99 0.72 2.85 -2.60
CA VAL A 99 -0.15 3.31 -1.51
C VAL A 99 0.64 3.47 -0.22
N SER A 100 1.53 2.52 0.08
CA SER A 100 2.31 2.53 1.32
C SER A 100 3.24 3.73 1.44
N GLU A 101 3.66 4.31 0.32
CA GLU A 101 4.58 5.44 0.29
C GLU A 101 3.95 6.79 0.69
N PRO A 102 2.85 7.28 0.07
CA PRO A 102 2.14 8.44 0.60
C PRO A 102 1.57 8.15 1.99
N ALA A 103 1.18 6.89 2.27
CA ALA A 103 0.73 6.51 3.60
C ALA A 103 1.85 6.66 4.64
N SER A 104 3.06 6.20 4.40
CA SER A 104 4.17 6.37 5.35
C SER A 104 4.46 7.84 5.63
N ALA A 105 4.47 8.69 4.59
CA ALA A 105 4.66 10.13 4.73
C ALA A 105 3.55 10.77 5.58
N LEU A 106 2.29 10.47 5.29
CA LEU A 106 1.12 11.02 6.01
C LEU A 106 1.07 10.53 7.47
N LEU A 107 1.24 9.23 7.67
CA LEU A 107 1.15 8.59 8.99
C LEU A 107 2.31 9.00 9.90
N SER A 108 3.46 9.35 9.34
CA SER A 108 4.59 9.91 10.10
C SER A 108 4.34 11.33 10.62
N GLU A 109 3.40 12.07 10.01
CA GLU A 109 3.01 13.42 10.45
C GLU A 109 1.80 13.35 11.39
N ASP A 110 0.70 12.74 10.95
CA ASP A 110 -0.52 12.54 11.75
C ASP A 110 -1.34 11.37 11.19
N LEU A 111 -1.70 10.42 12.05
CA LEU A 111 -2.58 9.29 11.73
C LEU A 111 -3.96 9.73 11.21
N ALA A 112 -4.45 10.91 11.64
CA ALA A 112 -5.71 11.47 11.17
C ALA A 112 -5.67 11.96 9.72
N SER A 113 -4.48 12.03 9.10
CA SER A 113 -4.32 12.49 7.72
C SER A 113 -4.85 11.50 6.67
N TRP A 114 -4.99 10.22 7.03
CA TRP A 114 -5.60 9.20 6.16
C TRP A 114 -6.52 8.24 6.94
N PRO A 115 -7.71 8.72 7.35
CA PRO A 115 -8.60 7.96 8.23
C PRO A 115 -9.18 6.70 7.56
N ASP A 116 -9.28 6.68 6.24
CA ASP A 116 -9.91 5.58 5.48
C ASP A 116 -8.98 4.36 5.29
N LEU A 117 -7.67 4.51 5.47
CA LEU A 117 -6.70 3.46 5.17
C LEU A 117 -6.82 2.27 6.12
N LEU A 118 -6.77 2.51 7.43
CA LEU A 118 -6.86 1.45 8.45
C LEU A 118 -8.20 0.68 8.38
N PRO A 119 -9.38 1.34 8.34
CA PRO A 119 -10.66 0.65 8.17
C PRO A 119 -10.70 -0.22 6.92
N LEU A 120 -10.16 0.26 5.79
CA LEU A 120 -10.08 -0.56 4.59
C LEU A 120 -9.20 -1.79 4.80
N LEU A 121 -8.00 -1.65 5.37
CA LEU A 121 -7.11 -2.79 5.63
C LEU A 121 -7.80 -3.86 6.49
N PHE A 122 -8.52 -3.45 7.54
CA PHE A 122 -9.31 -4.37 8.38
C PHE A 122 -10.46 -5.04 7.62
N GLN A 123 -11.13 -4.32 6.74
CA GLN A 123 -12.13 -4.91 5.85
C GLN A 123 -11.50 -5.94 4.90
N LEU A 124 -10.34 -5.65 4.33
CA LEU A 124 -9.64 -6.56 3.42
C LEU A 124 -9.09 -7.80 4.14
N PHE A 125 -8.64 -7.69 5.40
CA PHE A 125 -8.24 -8.85 6.22
C PHE A 125 -9.36 -9.86 6.44
N THR A 126 -10.59 -9.40 6.51
CA THR A 126 -11.77 -10.24 6.76
C THR A 126 -12.47 -10.67 5.47
N SER A 127 -12.02 -10.18 4.32
CA SER A 127 -12.54 -10.55 3.01
C SER A 127 -12.33 -12.04 2.72
N PRO A 128 -13.27 -12.73 2.06
CA PRO A 128 -13.07 -14.10 1.60
C PRO A 128 -12.12 -14.21 0.39
N ASP A 129 -11.79 -13.08 -0.25
CA ASP A 129 -10.86 -13.05 -1.39
C ASP A 129 -9.41 -13.10 -0.89
N ALA A 130 -8.74 -14.23 -1.10
CA ALA A 130 -7.33 -14.44 -0.73
C ALA A 130 -6.39 -13.39 -1.36
N ARG A 131 -6.70 -12.85 -2.54
CA ARG A 131 -5.92 -11.77 -3.16
C ARG A 131 -6.01 -10.50 -2.32
N LEU A 132 -7.21 -10.12 -1.88
CA LEU A 132 -7.42 -8.93 -1.06
C LEU A 132 -6.77 -9.06 0.31
N GLN A 133 -6.83 -10.26 0.90
CA GLN A 133 -6.10 -10.57 2.13
C GLN A 133 -4.58 -10.43 1.94
N GLU A 134 -4.02 -10.98 0.86
CA GLU A 134 -2.58 -10.85 0.56
C GLU A 134 -2.19 -9.36 0.42
N ILE A 135 -2.96 -8.59 -0.35
CA ILE A 135 -2.75 -7.17 -0.59
C ILE A 135 -2.75 -6.37 0.72
N SER A 136 -3.72 -6.62 1.60
CA SER A 136 -3.81 -5.88 2.86
C SER A 136 -2.67 -6.22 3.81
N LEU A 137 -2.25 -7.48 3.87
CA LEU A 137 -1.10 -7.92 4.67
C LEU A 137 0.21 -7.30 4.14
N LEU A 138 0.38 -7.16 2.83
CA LEU A 138 1.56 -6.52 2.24
C LEU A 138 1.64 -5.03 2.57
N VAL A 139 0.51 -4.30 2.44
CA VAL A 139 0.46 -2.87 2.81
C VAL A 139 0.70 -2.70 4.31
N PHE A 140 0.07 -3.54 5.14
CA PHE A 140 0.26 -3.53 6.59
C PHE A 140 1.74 -3.73 6.96
N ALA A 141 2.39 -4.76 6.40
CA ALA A 141 3.80 -5.05 6.64
C ALA A 141 4.75 -3.88 6.32
N GLN A 142 4.38 -3.01 5.38
CA GLN A 142 5.16 -1.82 5.02
C GLN A 142 4.89 -0.62 5.94
N LEU A 143 3.73 -0.60 6.61
CA LEU A 143 3.30 0.52 7.45
C LEU A 143 3.48 0.27 8.95
N ASP A 144 3.81 -0.96 9.36
CA ASP A 144 3.94 -1.38 10.76
C ASP A 144 4.74 -0.43 11.66
N HIS A 145 5.79 0.20 11.12
CA HIS A 145 6.63 1.12 11.87
C HIS A 145 5.92 2.44 12.26
N TYR A 146 4.88 2.81 11.51
CA TYR A 146 4.11 4.04 11.71
C TYR A 146 2.83 3.81 12.49
N ILE A 147 2.20 2.64 12.32
CA ILE A 147 0.90 2.31 12.93
C ILE A 147 1.02 1.38 14.14
N GLY A 148 2.19 0.79 14.39
CA GLY A 148 2.40 -0.25 15.40
C GLY A 148 1.93 0.12 16.80
N GLU A 149 2.33 1.29 17.29
CA GLU A 149 1.94 1.76 18.63
C GLU A 149 0.45 2.12 18.71
N THR A 150 -0.12 2.67 17.63
CA THR A 150 -1.54 3.02 17.60
C THR A 150 -2.45 1.79 17.55
N LEU A 151 -1.93 0.66 17.09
CA LEU A 151 -2.66 -0.59 16.97
C LEU A 151 -2.57 -1.49 18.20
N ILE A 152 -1.82 -1.08 19.25
CA ILE A 152 -1.75 -1.79 20.53
C ILE A 152 -3.15 -2.08 21.12
N PRO A 153 -4.14 -1.15 21.10
CA PRO A 153 -5.49 -1.46 21.61
C PRO A 153 -6.22 -2.55 20.80
N GLN A 154 -5.81 -2.78 19.54
CA GLN A 154 -6.42 -3.76 18.62
C GLN A 154 -5.58 -5.03 18.46
N LEU A 155 -4.60 -5.24 19.33
CA LEU A 155 -3.64 -6.34 19.26
C LEU A 155 -4.30 -7.72 19.18
N SER A 156 -5.35 -7.94 19.97
CA SER A 156 -6.09 -9.21 20.01
C SER A 156 -6.77 -9.53 18.67
N THR A 157 -7.31 -8.50 18.00
CA THR A 157 -7.91 -8.61 16.68
C THR A 157 -6.85 -8.92 15.62
N LEU A 158 -5.74 -8.19 15.64
CA LEU A 158 -4.61 -8.42 14.71
C LEU A 158 -4.00 -9.81 14.89
N HIS A 159 -3.78 -10.23 16.12
CA HIS A 159 -3.31 -11.58 16.43
C HIS A 159 -4.26 -12.63 15.83
N SER A 160 -5.57 -12.50 16.04
CA SER A 160 -6.58 -13.41 15.47
C SER A 160 -6.59 -13.41 13.94
N VAL A 161 -6.32 -12.26 13.31
CA VAL A 161 -6.18 -12.14 11.85
C VAL A 161 -4.93 -12.86 11.38
N PHE A 162 -3.75 -12.61 11.96
CA PHE A 162 -2.50 -13.25 11.57
C PHE A 162 -2.57 -14.78 11.72
N LEU A 163 -3.11 -15.25 12.85
CA LEU A 163 -3.42 -16.65 13.12
C LEU A 163 -4.18 -17.33 11.97
N ARG A 164 -5.29 -16.73 11.58
CA ARG A 164 -6.14 -17.24 10.51
C ARG A 164 -5.44 -17.15 9.15
N SER A 165 -4.74 -16.06 8.88
CA SER A 165 -4.00 -15.88 7.62
C SER A 165 -2.79 -16.83 7.49
N LEU A 166 -2.19 -17.25 8.61
CA LEU A 166 -1.09 -18.22 8.67
C LEU A 166 -1.58 -19.67 8.57
N SER A 167 -2.82 -19.97 8.98
CA SER A 167 -3.36 -21.32 8.94
C SER A 167 -3.40 -21.90 7.52
N ALA A 168 -2.74 -23.05 7.34
CA ALA A 168 -2.69 -23.76 6.07
C ALA A 168 -4.06 -24.27 5.59
N ALA A 169 -5.04 -24.40 6.50
CA ALA A 169 -6.38 -24.88 6.17
C ALA A 169 -7.26 -23.81 5.52
N THR A 170 -6.95 -22.52 5.74
CA THR A 170 -7.83 -21.40 5.36
C THR A 170 -7.23 -20.46 4.33
N SER A 171 -5.93 -20.56 4.05
CA SER A 171 -5.19 -19.50 3.36
C SER A 171 -4.24 -20.04 2.29
N SER A 172 -4.10 -19.30 1.19
CA SER A 172 -3.16 -19.63 0.12
C SER A 172 -1.69 -19.46 0.57
N SER A 173 -0.75 -20.06 -0.16
CA SER A 173 0.68 -19.94 0.15
C SER A 173 1.14 -18.48 0.21
N ASP A 174 0.63 -17.64 -0.69
CA ASP A 174 0.98 -16.22 -0.75
C ASP A 174 0.46 -15.43 0.46
N VAL A 175 -0.79 -15.68 0.88
CA VAL A 175 -1.38 -15.04 2.07
C VAL A 175 -0.59 -15.42 3.32
N ARG A 176 -0.18 -16.69 3.46
CA ARG A 176 0.64 -17.12 4.59
C ARG A 176 2.00 -16.43 4.62
N ILE A 177 2.66 -16.29 3.46
CA ILE A 177 3.94 -15.58 3.35
C ILE A 177 3.78 -14.11 3.73
N ALA A 178 2.75 -13.43 3.20
CA ALA A 178 2.46 -12.05 3.53
C ALA A 178 2.11 -11.87 5.02
N ALA A 179 1.33 -12.79 5.58
CA ALA A 179 0.96 -12.79 6.99
C ALA A 179 2.16 -13.01 7.90
N LEU A 180 3.07 -13.90 7.52
CA LEU A 180 4.32 -14.11 8.24
C LEU A 180 5.18 -12.85 8.24
N ALA A 181 5.37 -12.25 7.06
CA ALA A 181 6.14 -11.00 6.93
C ALA A 181 5.54 -9.87 7.77
N ALA A 182 4.22 -9.67 7.70
CA ALA A 182 3.49 -8.69 8.50
C ALA A 182 3.62 -8.96 10.00
N SER A 183 3.46 -10.21 10.44
CA SER A 183 3.57 -10.57 11.86
C SER A 183 4.98 -10.31 12.40
N ILE A 184 6.02 -10.64 11.62
CA ILE A 184 7.42 -10.41 12.01
C ILE A 184 7.69 -8.90 12.10
N ASN A 185 7.32 -8.14 11.07
CA ASN A 185 7.54 -6.69 11.05
C ASN A 185 6.80 -6.00 12.19
N PHE A 186 5.54 -6.34 12.42
CA PHE A 186 4.74 -5.80 13.51
C PHE A 186 5.36 -6.09 14.89
N VAL A 187 5.79 -7.33 15.17
CA VAL A 187 6.44 -7.67 16.44
C VAL A 187 7.77 -6.94 16.62
N GLN A 188 8.53 -6.70 15.54
CA GLN A 188 9.75 -5.90 15.59
C GLN A 188 9.47 -4.44 15.93
N CYS A 189 8.32 -3.89 15.51
CA CYS A 189 7.93 -2.50 15.78
C CYS A 189 7.44 -2.28 17.21
N LEU A 190 6.96 -3.31 17.91
CA LEU A 190 6.55 -3.19 19.31
C LEU A 190 7.76 -2.94 20.19
N SER A 191 7.81 -1.81 20.90
CA SER A 191 8.93 -1.45 21.79
C SER A 191 8.92 -2.23 23.11
N ASN A 192 7.74 -2.57 23.63
CA ASN A 192 7.59 -3.23 24.92
C ASN A 192 7.68 -4.76 24.82
N PRO A 193 8.45 -5.42 25.70
CA PRO A 193 8.54 -6.88 25.72
C PRO A 193 7.22 -7.56 26.07
N SER A 194 6.39 -6.97 26.94
CA SER A 194 5.07 -7.51 27.30
C SER A 194 4.10 -7.57 26.12
N ASP A 195 4.13 -6.57 25.24
CA ASP A 195 3.29 -6.53 24.05
C ASP A 195 3.77 -7.57 23.02
N ARG A 196 5.09 -7.74 22.89
CA ARG A 196 5.70 -8.82 22.07
C ARG A 196 5.29 -10.20 22.58
N ASP A 197 5.28 -10.41 23.89
CA ASP A 197 4.93 -11.68 24.52
C ASP A 197 3.44 -12.01 24.36
N SER A 198 2.56 -11.01 24.30
CA SER A 198 1.12 -11.22 24.10
C SER A 198 0.74 -11.65 22.66
N ILE A 199 1.55 -11.31 21.66
CA ILE A 199 1.48 -11.90 20.30
C ILE A 199 2.20 -13.26 20.22
N GLY A 200 2.81 -13.70 21.33
CA GLY A 200 3.50 -14.98 21.44
C GLY A 200 5.00 -14.91 21.15
N GLY A 201 5.59 -13.72 20.94
CA GLY A 201 7.01 -13.57 20.67
C GLY A 201 7.47 -14.22 19.36
N VAL A 202 8.60 -13.75 18.83
CA VAL A 202 9.17 -14.24 17.55
C VAL A 202 9.42 -15.76 17.55
N LYS A 203 9.65 -16.36 18.73
CA LYS A 203 9.85 -17.81 18.89
C LYS A 203 8.59 -18.64 18.65
N ASN A 204 7.40 -18.17 19.03
CA ASN A 204 6.18 -18.91 18.75
C ASN A 204 5.76 -18.72 17.29
N ILE A 205 6.01 -17.56 16.66
CA ILE A 205 5.72 -17.36 15.23
C ILE A 205 6.39 -18.44 14.36
N VAL A 206 7.61 -18.89 14.70
CA VAL A 206 8.27 -20.01 13.99
C VAL A 206 7.56 -21.35 14.24
N GLN A 207 7.07 -21.61 15.46
CA GLN A 207 6.29 -22.81 15.75
C GLN A 207 4.94 -22.84 15.01
N TRP A 208 4.37 -21.66 14.72
CA TRP A 208 3.13 -21.50 13.97
C TRP A 208 3.28 -21.72 12.46
N VAL A 209 4.49 -21.54 11.92
CA VAL A 209 4.81 -21.79 10.50
C VAL A 209 5.14 -23.26 10.25
N VAL A 210 5.57 -24.00 11.28
CA VAL A 210 6.03 -25.39 11.19
C VAL A 210 4.92 -26.41 11.55
N ALA A 211 3.83 -25.97 12.19
CA ALA A 211 2.65 -26.79 12.49
C ALA A 211 1.60 -26.72 11.36
#